data_AF-A0A5R9FQY9-F1
#
_entry.id   AF-A0A5R9FQY9-F1
#
_cell.length_a   1.000
_cell.length_b   1.000
_cell.length_c   1.000
_cell.angle_alpha   90.00
_cell.angle_beta   90.00
_cell.angle_gamma   90.00
#
_symmetry.space_group_name_H-M   'P 1'
#
loop_
_entity.id
_entity.type
_entity.pdbx_description
1 polymer ?
#
loop_
_entity_poly.entity_id
_entity_poly.type
_entity_poly.pdbx_seq_one_letter_code
_entity_poly.pdbx_strand_id
1 'polypeptide(L)'
;MDRILTGQPERSNGALTIVALAIEAGVPRNALTQRHLDLKNEFYAKVKERGQSTDAETRLRKQVVRLKELREKDKAELEQLRADVEGLVRVVNQLTLENQQLRGLLWAPDPAVHVLPVQYIPPQPS
;
A
#
# COMPACT_ATOMS: atom_id res chain seq x y z
N MET A 1 5.35 42.00 9.73
CA MET A 1 4.80 40.89 10.55
C MET A 1 4.00 39.92 9.68
N ASP A 2 3.06 40.40 8.86
CA ASP A 2 2.19 39.51 8.07
C ASP A 2 2.94 38.62 7.08
N ARG A 3 4.06 39.09 6.51
CA ARG A 3 4.94 38.29 5.63
C ARG A 3 5.48 37.01 6.28
N ILE A 4 6.07 37.11 7.47
CA ILE A 4 6.58 35.93 8.19
C ILE A 4 5.44 35.02 8.67
N LEU A 5 4.28 35.59 9.02
CA LEU A 5 3.11 34.82 9.43
C LEU A 5 2.44 34.09 8.26
N THR A 6 2.52 34.62 7.04
CA THR A 6 1.97 33.99 5.82
C THR A 6 2.94 32.99 5.18
N GLY A 7 4.16 32.87 5.69
CA GLY A 7 5.18 31.96 5.16
C GLY A 7 5.90 32.48 3.92
N GLN A 8 5.88 33.80 3.70
CA GLN A 8 6.59 34.51 2.63
C GLN A 8 7.64 35.47 3.23
N PRO A 9 8.67 34.96 3.95
CA PRO A 9 9.74 35.80 4.48
C PRO A 9 10.69 36.25 3.36
N GLU A 10 11.11 37.52 3.37
CA GLU A 10 12.08 38.05 2.40
C GLU A 10 13.50 38.13 2.99
N ARG A 11 13.61 38.37 4.30
CA ARG A 11 14.89 38.63 4.98
C ARG A 11 15.24 37.61 6.04
N SER A 12 14.26 36.84 6.50
CA SER A 12 14.41 35.82 7.53
C SER A 12 14.32 34.40 6.98
N ASN A 13 14.71 33.42 7.79
CA ASN A 13 14.56 31.99 7.47
C ASN A 13 13.10 31.48 7.59
N GLY A 14 12.12 32.36 7.82
CA GLY A 14 10.71 31.99 7.96
C GLY A 14 10.32 31.30 9.25
N ALA A 15 11.25 31.14 10.20
CA ALA A 15 10.92 30.52 11.48
C ALA A 15 9.94 31.41 12.26
N LEU A 16 8.91 30.83 12.88
CA LEU A 16 7.94 31.56 13.70
C LEU A 16 8.52 31.92 15.09
N THR A 17 9.63 32.64 15.11
CA THR A 17 10.38 33.05 16.30
C THR A 17 10.57 34.56 16.33
N ILE A 18 10.75 35.13 17.54
CA ILE A 18 11.04 36.57 17.70
C ILE A 18 12.27 36.99 16.91
N VAL A 19 13.30 36.14 16.85
CA VAL A 19 14.55 36.47 16.17
C VAL A 19 14.31 36.62 14.67
N ALA A 20 13.57 35.69 14.06
CA ALA A 20 13.23 35.78 12.66
C ALA A 20 12.28 36.96 12.37
N LEU A 21 11.34 37.28 13.27
CA LEU A 21 10.51 38.49 13.17
C LEU A 21 11.36 39.77 13.21
N ALA A 22 12.36 39.83 14.08
CA ALA A 22 13.28 40.96 14.21
C ALA A 22 14.07 41.18 12.91
N ILE A 23 14.62 40.08 12.37
CA ILE A 23 15.34 40.08 11.10
C ILE A 23 14.43 40.51 9.94
N GLU A 24 13.20 40.00 9.90
CA GLU A 24 12.21 40.32 8.86
C GLU A 24 11.78 41.80 8.89
N ALA A 25 11.63 42.35 10.11
CA ALA A 25 11.29 43.75 10.33
C ALA A 25 12.50 44.70 10.16
N GLY A 26 13.73 44.17 10.10
CA GLY A 26 14.96 44.97 10.09
C GLY A 26 15.23 45.71 11.40
N VAL A 27 14.73 45.18 12.52
CA VAL A 27 14.80 45.82 13.85
C VAL A 27 15.62 44.93 14.80
N PRO A 28 16.48 45.48 15.67
CA PRO A 28 17.18 44.67 16.67
C PRO A 28 16.21 43.99 17.64
N ARG A 29 16.51 42.73 17.99
CA ARG A 29 15.71 41.91 18.92
C ARG A 29 15.34 42.65 20.21
N ASN A 30 16.27 43.45 20.76
CA ASN A 30 16.07 44.18 22.02
C ASN A 30 14.92 45.20 21.93
N ALA A 31 14.68 45.78 20.75
CA ALA A 31 13.55 46.67 20.57
C ALA A 31 12.21 45.92 20.71
N LEU A 32 12.12 44.68 20.22
CA LEU A 32 10.93 43.84 20.36
C LEU A 32 10.73 43.30 21.79
N THR A 33 11.80 43.14 22.57
CA THR A 33 11.69 42.62 23.94
C THR A 33 11.58 43.70 25.00
N GLN A 34 12.04 44.94 24.74
CA GLN A 34 12.06 46.04 25.72
C GLN A 34 11.18 47.23 25.37
N ARG A 35 11.00 47.55 24.07
CA ARG A 35 10.22 48.73 23.62
C ARG A 35 8.88 48.39 23.00
N HIS A 36 8.76 47.22 22.37
CA HIS A 36 7.57 46.79 21.64
C HIS A 36 7.07 45.44 22.17
N LEU A 37 6.81 45.39 23.48
CA LEU A 37 6.28 44.19 24.13
C LEU A 37 4.91 43.79 23.55
N ASP A 38 4.13 44.79 23.13
CA ASP A 38 2.81 44.63 22.51
C ASP A 38 2.92 43.83 21.20
N LEU A 39 3.89 44.19 20.35
CA LEU A 39 4.13 43.52 19.07
C LEU A 39 4.64 42.09 19.26
N LYS A 40 5.43 41.84 20.31
CA LYS A 40 5.83 40.48 20.71
C LYS A 40 4.61 39.66 21.16
N ASN A 41 3.72 40.24 21.96
CA ASN A 41 2.53 39.57 22.45
C ASN A 41 1.55 39.27 21.31
N GLU A 42 1.34 40.22 20.39
CA GLU A 42 0.54 40.01 19.18
C GLU A 42 1.14 38.93 18.28
N PHE A 43 2.47 38.89 18.16
CA PHE A 43 3.16 37.85 17.40
C PHE A 43 2.93 36.46 17.98
N TYR A 44 3.09 36.29 19.29
CA TYR A 44 2.80 35.01 19.92
C TYR A 44 1.32 34.66 19.89
N ALA A 45 0.41 35.64 19.97
CA ALA A 45 -1.01 35.40 19.82
C ALA A 45 -1.34 34.85 18.42
N LYS A 46 -0.84 35.49 17.35
CA LYS A 46 -1.04 35.04 15.96
C LYS A 46 -0.32 33.72 15.66
N VAL A 47 0.87 33.50 16.20
CA VAL A 47 1.58 32.20 16.09
C VAL A 47 0.82 31.10 16.83
N LYS A 48 0.23 31.39 17.99
CA LYS A 48 -0.60 30.44 18.74
C LYS A 48 -1.91 30.15 18.03
N GLU A 49 -2.56 31.16 17.45
CA GLU A 49 -3.77 31.00 16.63
C GLU A 49 -3.50 30.15 15.38
N ARG A 50 -2.33 30.33 14.75
CA ARG A 50 -1.91 29.55 13.58
C ARG A 50 -1.36 28.16 13.93
N GLY A 51 -0.72 28.03 15.09
CA GLY A 51 -0.12 26.80 15.62
C GLY A 51 -1.08 25.94 16.43
N GLN A 52 -2.25 26.47 16.80
CA GLN A 52 -3.41 25.66 17.13
C GLN A 52 -3.76 24.91 15.86
N SER A 53 -3.31 23.65 15.79
CA SER A 53 -3.62 22.70 14.73
C SER A 53 -5.08 22.88 14.33
N THR A 54 -5.29 23.52 13.18
CA THR A 54 -6.64 23.80 12.69
C THR A 54 -7.39 22.48 12.64
N ASP A 55 -8.69 22.49 12.95
CA ASP A 55 -9.51 21.28 12.92
C ASP A 55 -9.34 20.53 11.57
N ALA A 56 -9.09 21.28 10.48
CA ALA A 56 -8.69 20.76 9.18
C ALA A 56 -7.41 19.90 9.20
N GLU A 57 -6.32 20.35 9.82
CA GLU A 57 -5.08 19.58 9.91
C GLU A 57 -5.25 18.32 10.78
N THR A 58 -6.02 18.42 11.87
CA THR A 58 -6.33 17.27 12.73
C THR A 58 -7.19 16.24 11.98
N ARG A 59 -8.21 16.69 11.25
CA ARG A 59 -9.03 15.85 10.36
C ARG A 59 -8.18 15.21 9.27
N LEU A 60 -7.26 15.95 8.67
CA LEU A 60 -6.36 15.43 7.64
C LEU A 60 -5.44 14.35 8.21
N ARG A 61 -4.85 14.55 9.39
CA ARG A 61 -4.05 13.51 10.07
C ARG A 61 -4.86 12.26 10.36
N LYS A 62 -6.11 12.41 10.83
CA LYS A 62 -7.04 11.27 11.02
C LYS A 62 -7.34 10.53 9.72
N GLN A 63 -7.54 11.26 8.61
CA GLN A 63 -7.73 10.67 7.29
C GLN A 63 -6.48 9.93 6.80
N VAL A 64 -5.29 10.49 7.00
CA VAL A 64 -4.03 9.84 6.62
C VAL A 64 -3.85 8.52 7.38
N VAL A 65 -4.14 8.50 8.69
CA VAL A 65 -4.09 7.26 9.49
C VAL A 65 -5.08 6.24 8.96
N ARG A 66 -6.35 6.63 8.76
CA ARG A 66 -7.38 5.74 8.21
C ARG A 66 -7.01 5.17 6.84
N LEU A 67 -6.47 6.01 5.95
CA LEU A 67 -6.05 5.59 4.61
C LEU A 67 -4.84 4.66 4.64
N LYS A 68 -3.94 4.81 5.62
CA LYS A 68 -2.83 3.86 5.83
C LYS A 68 -3.36 2.51 6.31
N GLU A 69 -4.26 2.51 7.30
CA GLU A 69 -4.89 1.28 7.81
C GLU A 69 -5.63 0.52 6.71
N LEU A 70 -6.42 1.24 5.89
CA LEU A 70 -7.13 0.64 4.76
C LEU A 70 -6.17 0.03 3.75
N ARG A 71 -5.09 0.75 3.41
CA ARG A 71 -4.07 0.25 2.46
C ARG A 71 -3.38 -1.02 2.95
N GLU A 72 -3.04 -1.10 4.24
CA GLU A 72 -2.44 -2.31 4.80
C GLU A 72 -3.42 -3.49 4.79
N LYS A 73 -4.70 -3.22 5.08
CA LYS A 73 -5.76 -4.23 4.96
C LYS A 73 -5.92 -4.73 3.52
N ASP A 74 -6.03 -3.83 2.56
CA ASP A 74 -6.18 -4.17 1.14
C ASP A 74 -4.97 -4.95 0.63
N LYS A 75 -3.76 -4.59 1.09
CA LYS A 75 -2.54 -5.32 0.75
C LYS A 75 -2.56 -6.74 1.30
N ALA A 76 -3.01 -6.94 2.54
CA ALA A 76 -3.15 -8.27 3.13
C ALA A 76 -4.18 -9.13 2.36
N GLU A 77 -5.32 -8.54 1.98
CA GLU A 77 -6.34 -9.22 1.18
C GLU A 77 -5.81 -9.62 -0.21
N LEU A 78 -5.03 -8.76 -0.86
CA LEU A 78 -4.40 -9.07 -2.15
C LEU A 78 -3.37 -10.20 -2.07
N GLU A 79 -2.55 -10.22 -1.02
CA GLU A 79 -1.58 -11.32 -0.81
C GLU A 79 -2.30 -12.64 -0.55
N GLN A 80 -3.38 -12.63 0.25
CA GLN A 80 -4.20 -13.81 0.48
C GLN A 80 -4.84 -14.31 -0.82
N LEU A 81 -5.46 -13.41 -1.59
CA LEU A 81 -6.11 -13.77 -2.85
C LEU A 81 -5.11 -14.34 -3.87
N ARG A 82 -3.88 -13.79 -3.90
CA ARG A 82 -2.80 -14.33 -4.74
C ARG A 82 -2.43 -15.76 -4.31
N ALA A 83 -2.28 -16.00 -3.02
CA ALA A 83 -2.00 -17.34 -2.50
C ALA A 83 -3.12 -18.33 -2.82
N ASP A 84 -4.38 -17.90 -2.69
CA ASP A 84 -5.55 -18.72 -3.01
C ASP A 84 -5.60 -19.08 -4.50
N VAL A 85 -5.35 -18.10 -5.39
CA VAL A 85 -5.27 -18.34 -6.83
C VAL A 85 -4.16 -19.33 -7.17
N GLU A 86 -2.96 -19.18 -6.59
CA GLU A 86 -1.87 -20.13 -6.79
C GLU A 86 -2.24 -21.54 -6.30
N GLY A 87 -2.92 -21.65 -5.16
CA GLY A 87 -3.43 -22.91 -4.64
C GLY A 87 -4.44 -23.56 -5.58
N LEU A 88 -5.42 -22.80 -6.06
CA LEU A 88 -6.44 -23.27 -7.00
C LEU A 88 -5.82 -23.72 -8.33
N VAL A 89 -4.84 -22.98 -8.86
CA VAL A 89 -4.13 -23.39 -10.09
C VAL A 89 -3.43 -24.73 -9.90
N ARG A 90 -2.79 -24.97 -8.75
CA ARG A 90 -2.16 -26.27 -8.45
C ARG A 90 -3.19 -27.40 -8.41
N VAL A 91 -4.32 -27.19 -7.74
CA VAL A 91 -5.40 -28.18 -7.67
C VAL A 91 -5.98 -28.48 -9.05
N VAL A 92 -6.24 -27.45 -9.85
CA VAL A 92 -6.76 -27.61 -11.23
C VAL A 92 -5.77 -28.40 -12.09
N ASN A 93 -4.47 -28.12 -12.00
CA ASN A 93 -3.45 -28.86 -12.74
C ASN A 93 -3.40 -30.33 -12.33
N GLN A 94 -3.47 -30.61 -11.02
CA GLN A 94 -3.51 -31.98 -10.50
C GLN A 94 -4.73 -32.74 -11.02
N LEU A 95 -5.92 -32.15 -10.90
CA LEU A 95 -7.17 -32.77 -11.38
C LEU A 95 -7.16 -32.96 -12.89
N THR A 96 -6.54 -32.04 -13.64
CA THR A 96 -6.40 -32.16 -15.09
C THR A 96 -5.54 -33.36 -15.46
N LEU A 97 -4.42 -33.56 -14.77
CA LEU A 97 -3.54 -34.71 -14.97
C LEU A 97 -4.24 -36.03 -14.62
N GLU A 98 -4.90 -36.09 -13.47
CA GLU A 98 -5.67 -37.27 -13.05
C GLU A 98 -6.80 -37.60 -14.05
N ASN A 99 -7.50 -36.59 -14.55
CA ASN A 99 -8.55 -36.79 -15.55
C ASN A 99 -7.99 -37.32 -16.87
N GLN A 100 -6.83 -36.82 -17.32
CA GLN A 100 -6.13 -37.34 -18.50
C GLN A 100 -5.70 -38.79 -18.31
N GLN A 101 -5.16 -39.15 -17.14
CA GLN A 101 -4.79 -40.52 -16.81
C GLN A 101 -6.00 -41.47 -16.84
N LEU A 102 -7.10 -41.09 -16.18
CA LEU A 102 -8.33 -41.87 -16.16
C LEU A 102 -8.91 -42.06 -17.57
N ARG A 103 -8.92 -41.00 -18.38
CA ARG A 103 -9.34 -41.08 -19.79
C ARG A 103 -8.43 -42.01 -20.59
N GLY A 104 -7.11 -41.95 -20.37
CA GLY A 104 -6.15 -42.85 -21.01
C GLY A 104 -6.40 -44.32 -20.64
N LEU A 105 -6.69 -44.61 -19.38
CA LEU A 105 -7.05 -45.96 -18.92
C LEU A 105 -8.36 -46.47 -19.53
N LEU A 106 -9.36 -45.59 -19.69
CA LEU A 106 -10.63 -45.92 -20.35
C LEU A 106 -10.49 -46.12 -21.86
N TRP A 107 -9.53 -45.44 -22.50
CA TRP A 107 -9.26 -45.56 -23.94
C TRP A 107 -8.28 -46.68 -24.29
N ALA A 108 -7.52 -47.18 -23.31
CA ALA A 108 -6.68 -48.34 -23.51
C ALA A 108 -7.59 -49.55 -23.84
N PRO A 109 -7.36 -50.27 -24.95
CA PRO A 109 -8.11 -51.49 -25.22
C PRO A 109 -7.90 -52.45 -24.06
N ASP A 110 -8.99 -53.06 -23.61
CA ASP A 110 -9.02 -53.97 -22.46
C ASP A 110 -7.83 -54.94 -22.52
N PRO A 111 -6.89 -54.89 -21.55
CA PRO A 111 -5.74 -55.80 -21.54
C PRO A 111 -6.15 -57.27 -21.44
N ALA A 112 -7.42 -57.56 -21.09
CA ALA A 112 -7.98 -58.90 -21.04
C ALA A 112 -8.32 -59.51 -22.42
N VAL A 113 -8.36 -58.73 -23.51
CA VAL A 113 -8.60 -59.28 -24.86
C VAL A 113 -7.28 -59.63 -25.54
N HIS A 114 -6.64 -60.70 -25.06
CA HIS A 114 -5.59 -61.37 -25.81
C HIS A 114 -6.24 -62.27 -26.87
N VAL A 115 -6.07 -61.93 -28.15
CA VAL A 115 -6.41 -62.83 -29.26
C VAL A 115 -5.48 -64.03 -29.17
N LEU A 116 -6.00 -65.18 -28.73
CA LEU A 116 -5.26 -66.43 -28.77
C LEU A 116 -4.93 -66.75 -30.23
N PRO A 117 -3.66 -67.00 -30.58
CA PRO A 117 -3.32 -67.46 -31.92
C PRO A 117 -3.97 -68.83 -32.11
N VAL A 118 -5.03 -68.88 -32.91
CA VAL A 118 -5.60 -70.15 -33.37
C VAL A 118 -4.56 -70.79 -34.29
N GLN A 119 -3.76 -71.71 -33.73
CA GLN A 119 -2.90 -72.56 -34.57
C GLN A 119 -3.81 -73.47 -35.37
N TYR A 120 -3.93 -73.20 -36.66
CA TYR A 120 -4.52 -74.13 -37.61
C TYR A 120 -3.58 -75.33 -37.74
N ILE A 121 -3.99 -76.48 -37.18
CA ILE A 121 -3.34 -77.76 -37.43
C ILE A 121 -4.07 -78.37 -38.64
N PRO A 122 -3.45 -78.41 -39.84
CA PRO A 122 -4.03 -79.11 -40.97
C PRO A 122 -4.14 -80.61 -40.67
N PRO A 123 -5.21 -81.29 -41.12
CA PRO A 123 -5.33 -82.73 -40.97
C PRO A 123 -4.20 -83.44 -41.72
N GLN A 124 -3.51 -84.35 -41.03
CA GLN A 124 -2.49 -85.21 -41.62
C GLN A 124 -3.18 -86.32 -42.45
N PRO A 125 -2.79 -86.54 -43.71
CA PRO A 125 -3.15 -87.76 -44.45
C PRO A 125 -2.28 -88.94 -43.95
N SER A 126 -2.71 -90.20 -43.83
CA SER A 126 -3.91 -90.96 -44.21
C SER A 126 -4.10 -92.08 -43.18
#